data_AF-A0AAW7Z6M3-F1
#
_entry.id   AF-A0AAW7Z6M3-F1
#
_cell.length_a   1.000
_cell.length_b   1.000
_cell.length_c   1.000
_cell.angle_alpha   90.00
_cell.angle_beta   90.00
_cell.angle_gamma   90.00
#
_symmetry.space_group_name_H-M   'P 1'
#
loop_
_entity.id
_entity.type
_entity.pdbx_description
1 polymer ?
#
loop_
_entity_poly.entity_id
_entity_poly.type
_entity_poly.pdbx_seq_one_letter_code
_entity_poly.pdbx_strand_id
1 'polypeptide(L)'
;MNTLTISNASRNSELGSFFHSLLFAANTILGLSFAFIIVSILISYPYAEYFSMHAQLLAHISTIVMAAILKVSYVMRCVAQHGLGLEVR
;
A
#
# COMPACT_ATOMS: atom_id res chain seq x y z
N MET A 1 -39.04 17.87 -2.23
CA MET A 1 -37.75 17.21 -2.56
C MET A 1 -36.69 17.86 -1.69
N ASN A 2 -36.19 17.15 -0.69
CA ASN A 2 -35.54 17.72 0.50
C ASN A 2 -34.01 17.86 0.36
N THR A 3 -33.45 18.90 0.98
CA THR A 3 -32.02 19.23 1.01
C THR A 3 -31.14 18.09 1.55
N LEU A 4 -31.71 17.20 2.38
CA LEU A 4 -31.03 16.05 2.98
C LEU A 4 -30.72 14.91 2.00
N THR A 5 -31.51 14.75 0.93
CA THR A 5 -31.25 13.71 -0.09
C THR A 5 -30.12 14.12 -1.02
N ILE A 6 -30.02 15.41 -1.36
CA ILE A 6 -28.93 15.95 -2.19
C ILE A 6 -27.59 15.88 -1.46
N SER A 7 -27.55 16.21 -0.16
CA SER A 7 -26.32 16.09 0.65
C SER A 7 -25.85 14.65 0.80
N ASN A 8 -26.75 13.68 1.01
CA ASN A 8 -26.39 12.26 1.07
C ASN A 8 -25.87 11.72 -0.26
N ALA A 9 -26.52 12.07 -1.38
CA ALA A 9 -26.10 11.62 -2.70
C ALA A 9 -24.69 12.14 -3.06
N SER A 10 -24.44 13.43 -2.82
CA SER A 10 -23.12 14.05 -3.00
C SER A 10 -22.05 13.36 -2.12
N ARG A 11 -22.34 13.19 -0.83
CA ARG A 11 -21.41 12.55 0.11
C ARG A 11 -21.11 11.09 -0.22
N ASN A 12 -22.09 10.34 -0.71
CA ASN A 12 -21.88 8.95 -1.15
C ASN A 12 -21.01 8.88 -2.42
N SER A 13 -21.17 9.83 -3.35
CA SER A 13 -20.31 9.90 -4.54
C SER A 13 -18.86 10.30 -4.22
N GLU A 14 -18.66 11.20 -3.26
CA GLU A 14 -17.34 11.61 -2.78
C GLU A 14 -16.64 10.49 -2.00
N LEU A 15 -17.40 9.74 -1.20
CA LEU A 15 -16.89 8.58 -0.47
C LEU A 15 -16.50 7.44 -1.42
N GLY A 16 -17.28 7.19 -2.47
CA GLY A 16 -16.97 6.18 -3.48
C GLY A 16 -15.68 6.48 -4.25
N SER A 17 -15.46 7.74 -4.64
CA SER A 17 -14.23 8.16 -5.33
C SER A 17 -13.01 8.12 -4.41
N PHE A 18 -13.17 8.49 -3.13
CA PHE A 18 -12.12 8.36 -2.11
C PHE A 18 -11.67 6.90 -1.92
N PHE A 19 -12.61 5.96 -1.79
CA PHE A 19 -12.28 4.52 -1.67
C PHE A 19 -11.57 3.98 -2.92
N HIS A 20 -11.95 4.43 -4.11
CA HIS A 20 -11.28 4.05 -5.36
C HIS A 20 -9.82 4.54 -5.41
N SER A 21 -9.58 5.79 -5.01
CA SER A 21 -8.23 6.36 -4.90
C SER A 21 -7.40 5.63 -3.84
N LEU A 22 -8.01 5.29 -2.69
CA LEU A 22 -7.40 4.50 -1.63
C LEU A 22 -7.01 3.10 -2.11
N LEU A 23 -7.87 2.44 -2.87
CA LEU A 23 -7.58 1.13 -3.46
C LEU A 23 -6.42 1.19 -4.43
N PHE A 24 -6.41 2.20 -5.31
CA PHE A 24 -5.36 2.38 -6.29
C PHE A 24 -4.02 2.68 -5.62
N ALA A 25 -4.02 3.56 -4.61
CA ALA A 25 -2.85 3.86 -3.79
C ALA A 25 -2.37 2.61 -3.04
N ALA A 26 -3.27 1.88 -2.38
CA ALA A 26 -2.93 0.66 -1.65
C ALA A 26 -2.32 -0.41 -2.57
N ASN A 27 -2.89 -0.63 -3.76
CA ASN A 27 -2.37 -1.58 -4.74
C ASN A 27 -1.00 -1.16 -5.30
N THR A 28 -0.81 0.14 -5.56
CA THR A 28 0.48 0.70 -6.01
C THR A 28 1.55 0.53 -4.95
N ILE A 29 1.24 0.80 -3.68
CA ILE A 29 2.18 0.63 -2.56
C ILE A 29 2.50 -0.84 -2.35
N LEU A 30 1.51 -1.74 -2.48
CA LEU A 30 1.73 -3.19 -2.39
C LEU A 30 2.72 -3.70 -3.44
N GLY A 31 2.52 -3.29 -4.70
CA GLY A 31 3.44 -3.62 -5.80
C GLY A 31 4.83 -3.01 -5.60
N LEU A 32 4.89 -1.74 -5.19
CA LEU A 32 6.15 -1.03 -4.96
C LEU A 32 6.96 -1.66 -3.82
N SER A 33 6.32 -2.02 -2.72
CA SER A 33 7.02 -2.62 -1.60
C SER A 33 7.45 -4.06 -1.87
N PHE A 34 6.71 -4.82 -2.69
CA PHE A 34 7.17 -6.13 -3.18
C PHE A 34 8.42 -5.99 -4.06
N ALA A 35 8.44 -5.01 -4.97
CA ALA A 35 9.63 -4.70 -5.75
C ALA A 35 10.82 -4.30 -4.85
N PHE A 36 10.59 -3.51 -3.80
CA PHE A 36 11.61 -3.13 -2.83
C PHE A 36 12.21 -4.34 -2.08
N ILE A 37 11.39 -5.33 -1.72
CA ILE A 37 11.89 -6.58 -1.11
C ILE A 37 12.80 -7.32 -2.09
N ILE A 38 12.40 -7.46 -3.36
CA ILE A 38 13.24 -8.10 -4.39
C ILE A 38 14.56 -7.35 -4.57
N VAL A 39 14.52 -6.02 -4.64
CA VAL A 39 15.72 -5.18 -4.74
C VAL A 39 16.64 -5.36 -3.53
N SER A 40 16.09 -5.43 -2.32
CA SER A 40 16.88 -5.66 -1.10
C SER A 40 17.57 -7.03 -1.12
N ILE A 41 16.87 -8.08 -1.55
CA ILE A 41 17.46 -9.43 -1.72
C ILE A 41 18.58 -9.41 -2.76
N LEU A 42 18.38 -8.70 -3.87
CA LEU A 42 19.41 -8.50 -4.91
C LEU A 42 20.62 -7.70 -4.40
N ILE A 43 20.42 -6.73 -3.52
CA ILE A 43 21.54 -6.00 -2.91
C ILE A 43 22.30 -6.87 -1.92
N SER A 44 21.59 -7.68 -1.12
CA SER A 44 22.19 -8.46 -0.04
C SER A 44 22.96 -9.70 -0.50
N TYR A 45 22.61 -10.28 -1.66
CA TYR A 45 23.24 -11.51 -2.14
C TYR A 45 24.22 -11.27 -3.31
N PRO A 46 23.79 -10.83 -4.51
CA PRO A 46 24.73 -10.67 -5.62
C PRO A 46 25.63 -9.42 -5.53
N TYR A 47 25.22 -8.35 -4.84
CA TYR A 47 26.01 -7.11 -4.73
C TYR A 47 26.75 -6.92 -3.39
N ALA A 48 26.76 -7.95 -2.54
CA ALA A 48 27.38 -7.89 -1.22
C ALA A 48 28.88 -7.51 -1.27
N GLU A 49 29.59 -7.87 -2.33
CA GLU A 49 31.02 -7.57 -2.49
C GLU A 49 31.31 -6.10 -2.88
N TYR A 50 30.32 -5.35 -3.38
CA TYR A 50 30.49 -3.95 -3.81
C TYR A 50 30.07 -2.93 -2.75
N PHE A 51 29.39 -3.36 -1.67
CA PHE A 51 28.79 -2.46 -0.68
C PHE A 51 29.40 -2.63 0.71
N SER A 52 29.77 -1.50 1.31
CA SER A 52 30.32 -1.45 2.67
C SER A 52 29.30 -1.94 3.71
N MET A 53 29.77 -2.51 4.83
CA MET A 53 28.95 -2.99 5.96
C MET A 53 27.83 -2.01 6.38
N HIS A 54 28.09 -0.70 6.29
CA HIS A 54 27.11 0.34 6.59
C HIS A 54 25.92 0.35 5.64
N ALA A 55 26.13 0.12 4.34
CA ALA A 55 25.07 0.07 3.35
C ALA A 55 24.19 -1.19 3.52
N GLN A 56 24.80 -2.30 3.95
CA GLN A 56 24.07 -3.53 4.26
C GLN A 56 23.16 -3.35 5.50
N LEU A 57 23.62 -2.63 6.52
CA LEU A 57 22.82 -2.27 7.69
C LEU A 57 21.61 -1.39 7.31
N LEU A 58 21.85 -0.35 6.50
CA LEU A 58 20.78 0.54 6.02
C LEU A 58 19.76 -0.19 5.14
N ALA A 59 20.22 -1.06 4.24
CA ALA A 59 19.36 -1.89 3.41
C ALA A 59 18.50 -2.83 4.28
N HIS A 60 19.09 -3.42 5.32
CA HIS A 60 18.37 -4.33 6.20
C HIS A 60 17.28 -3.63 7.02
N ILE A 61 17.60 -2.47 7.62
CA ILE A 61 16.60 -1.64 8.34
C ILE A 61 15.49 -1.17 7.38
N SER A 62 15.87 -0.77 6.16
CA SER A 62 14.90 -0.37 5.13
C SER A 62 13.91 -1.49 4.81
N THR A 63 14.36 -2.75 4.72
CA THR A 63 13.45 -3.89 4.52
C THR A 63 12.43 -4.07 5.64
N ILE A 64 12.81 -3.84 6.91
CA ILE A 64 11.87 -3.94 8.03
C ILE A 64 10.79 -2.86 7.92
N VAL A 65 11.18 -1.62 7.60
CA VAL A 65 10.24 -0.52 7.36
C VAL A 65 9.33 -0.83 6.18
N MET A 66 9.86 -1.35 5.07
CA MET A 66 9.07 -1.73 3.89
C MET A 66 8.11 -2.89 4.20
N ALA A 67 8.50 -3.86 5.02
CA ALA A 67 7.62 -4.94 5.46
C ALA A 67 6.45 -4.42 6.32
N ALA A 68 6.69 -3.42 7.18
CA ALA A 68 5.62 -2.76 7.93
C ALA A 68 4.65 -2.00 7.01
N ILE A 69 5.18 -1.26 6.02
CA ILE A 69 4.37 -0.57 5.02
C ILE A 69 3.50 -1.56 4.23
N LEU A 70 4.06 -2.69 3.78
CA LEU A 70 3.30 -3.75 3.09
C LEU A 70 2.09 -4.21 3.89
N LYS A 71 2.30 -4.45 5.19
CA LYS A 71 1.23 -4.92 6.08
C LYS A 71 0.11 -3.89 6.18
N VAL A 72 0.46 -2.60 6.30
CA VAL A 72 -0.51 -1.49 6.34
C VAL A 72 -1.26 -1.38 5.00
N SER A 73 -0.56 -1.46 3.86
CA SER A 73 -1.17 -1.40 2.53
C SER A 73 -2.14 -2.56 2.27
N TYR A 74 -1.80 -3.76 2.75
CA TYR A 74 -2.69 -4.92 2.66
C TYR A 74 -3.97 -4.70 3.46
N VAL A 75 -3.87 -4.21 4.69
CA VAL A 75 -5.06 -3.89 5.51
C VAL A 75 -5.91 -2.80 4.85
N MET A 76 -5.28 -1.76 4.29
CA MET A 76 -6.00 -0.69 3.58
C MET A 76 -6.74 -1.20 2.34
N ARG A 77 -6.16 -2.16 1.61
CA ARG A 77 -6.83 -2.87 0.51
C ARG A 77 -8.06 -3.63 1.00
N CYS A 78 -7.95 -4.38 2.10
CA CYS A 78 -9.08 -5.08 2.70
C CYS A 78 -10.19 -4.12 3.17
N VAL A 79 -9.83 -3.01 3.81
CA VAL A 79 -10.79 -1.98 4.26
C VAL A 79 -11.52 -1.36 3.07
N ALA A 80 -10.81 -1.04 2.00
CA ALA A 80 -11.42 -0.44 0.82
C ALA A 80 -12.30 -1.46 0.07
N GLN A 81 -11.89 -2.73 -0.07
CA GLN A 81 -12.74 -3.80 -0.61
C GLN A 81 -14.01 -3.99 0.23
N HIS A 82 -13.90 -3.95 1.56
CA HIS A 82 -15.04 -4.02 2.47
C HIS A 82 -15.98 -2.80 2.30
N GLY A 83 -15.43 -1.59 2.15
CA GLY A 83 -16.19 -0.36 1.90
C GLY A 83 -16.91 -0.32 0.55
N LEU A 84 -16.42 -1.05 -0.46
CA LEU A 84 -17.04 -1.18 -1.78
C LEU A 84 -18.07 -2.30 -1.88
N GLY A 85 -18.28 -3.09 -0.82
CA GLY A 85 -19.24 -4.20 -0.81
C GLY A 85 -18.90 -5.34 -1.79
N LEU A 86 -17.66 -5.39 -2.27
CA LEU A 86 -17.17 -6.49 -3.10
C LEU A 86 -16.86 -7.67 -2.16
N GLU A 87 -17.54 -8.80 -2.34
CA GLU A 87 -17.29 -10.02 -1.57
C GLU A 87 -15.79 -10.34 -1.57
N VAL A 88 -15.20 -10.32 -0.37
CA VAL A 88 -13.82 -10.73 -0.11
C VAL A 88 -13.69 -12.21 -0.46
N ARG A 89 -13.10 -12.48 -1.63
CA ARG A 89 -12.58 -13.78 -2.05
C ARG A 89 -11.07 -13.79 -1.89
#